data_AF-A0A2M6VZL0-F1
#
_entry.id   AF-A0A2M6VZL0-F1
#
_cell.length_a   1.000
_cell.length_b   1.000
_cell.length_c   1.000
_cell.angle_alpha   90.00
_cell.angle_beta   90.00
_cell.angle_gamma   90.00
#
_symmetry.space_group_name_H-M   'P 1'
#
loop_
_entity.id
_entity.type
_entity.pdbx_description
1 polymer ?
#
loop_
_entity_poly.entity_id
_entity_poly.type
_entity_poly.pdbx_seq_one_letter_code
_entity_poly.pdbx_strand_id
1 'polypeptide(L)' 'MLKPEQHHSKAAEHLELAAKAHKEVAKLISANDHTGAHAHVAVAHEHLTHAHTHADAAKKAMPAAK' A
#
# COMPACT_ATOMS: atom_id res chain seq x y z
N MET A 1 4.59 -7.38 19.21
CA MET A 1 3.60 -6.35 18.82
C MET A 1 4.38 -5.13 18.35
N LEU A 2 4.12 -4.64 17.14
CA LEU A 2 4.75 -3.41 16.64
C LEU A 2 4.17 -2.20 17.39
N LYS A 3 4.98 -1.16 17.60
CA LYS A 3 4.51 0.11 18.15
C LYS A 3 3.62 0.84 17.11
N PRO A 4 2.69 1.71 17.53
CA PRO A 4 1.84 2.47 16.62
C PRO A 4 2.63 3.23 15.54
N GLU A 5 3.76 3.84 15.92
CA GLU A 5 4.65 4.57 15.02
C GLU A 5 5.25 3.66 13.93
N GLN A 6 5.61 2.43 14.30
CA GLN A 6 6.14 1.44 13.36
C GLN A 6 5.05 0.94 12.41
N HIS A 7 3.80 0.88 12.87
CA HIS A 7 2.65 0.60 12.01
C HIS A 7 2.42 1.74 11.00
N HIS A 8 2.55 3.01 11.41
CA HIS A 8 2.48 4.13 10.47
C HIS A 8 3.60 4.10 9.43
N SER A 9 4.84 3.82 9.82
CA SER A 9 5.96 3.70 8.88
C SER A 9 5.74 2.57 7.87
N LYS A 10 5.26 1.40 8.32
CA LYS A 10 4.93 0.27 7.43
C LYS A 10 3.75 0.59 6.50
N ALA A 11 2.74 1.28 6.99
CA ALA A 11 1.64 1.74 6.15
C ALA A 11 2.15 2.68 5.04
N ALA A 12 3.03 3.63 5.39
CA ALA A 12 3.64 4.54 4.42
C ALA A 12 4.51 3.80 3.38
N GLU A 13 5.30 2.81 3.80
CA GLU A 13 6.11 1.97 2.90
C GLU A 13 5.23 1.25 1.87
N HIS A 14 4.14 0.64 2.31
CA HIS A 14 3.20 -0.01 1.40
C HIS A 14 2.46 0.98 0.48
N LEU A 15 2.13 2.18 0.95
CA LEU A 15 1.57 3.22 0.08
C LEU A 15 2.57 3.64 -1.01
N GLU A 16 3.86 3.74 -0.69
CA GLU A 16 4.90 4.03 -1.68
C GLU A 16 5.01 2.92 -2.73
N LEU A 17 4.98 1.66 -2.31
CA LEU A 17 5.02 0.50 -3.21
C LEU A 17 3.77 0.43 -4.10
N ALA A 18 2.59 0.71 -3.57
CA ALA A 18 1.36 0.80 -4.34
C ALA A 18 1.43 1.93 -5.39
N ALA A 19 1.95 3.10 -5.02
CA ALA A 19 2.14 4.22 -5.95
C ALA A 19 3.15 3.88 -7.06
N LYS A 20 4.24 3.16 -6.75
CA LYS A 20 5.19 2.66 -7.76
C LYS A 20 4.51 1.69 -8.71
N ALA A 21 3.74 0.72 -8.21
CA ALA A 21 3.00 -0.21 -9.04
C ALA A 21 2.00 0.50 -9.96
N HIS A 22 1.24 1.48 -9.46
CA HIS A 22 0.33 2.30 -10.29
C HIS A 22 1.07 3.10 -11.39
N LYS A 23 2.29 3.58 -11.13
CA LYS A 23 3.11 4.21 -12.19
C LYS A 23 3.50 3.21 -13.27
N GLU A 24 3.85 1.98 -12.92
CA GLU A 24 4.14 0.93 -13.91
C GLU A 24 2.89 0.52 -14.69
N VAL A 25 1.72 0.43 -14.05
CA VAL A 25 0.43 0.25 -14.76
C VAL A 25 0.25 1.30 -15.84
N ALA A 26 0.44 2.58 -15.52
CA ALA A 26 0.28 3.66 -16.50
C ALA A 26 1.27 3.54 -17.68
N LYS A 27 2.52 3.13 -17.41
CA LYS A 27 3.53 2.87 -18.46
C LYS A 27 3.11 1.70 -19.36
N LEU A 28 2.67 0.59 -18.78
CA LEU A 28 2.29 -0.62 -19.52
C LEU A 28 1.03 -0.40 -20.35
N ILE A 29 0.04 0.32 -19.82
CA ILE A 29 -1.14 0.74 -20.58
C ILE A 29 -0.71 1.63 -21.76
N SER A 30 0.20 2.58 -21.55
CA SER A 30 0.72 3.44 -22.62
C SER A 30 1.50 2.65 -23.69
N ALA A 31 2.09 1.52 -23.30
CA ALA A 31 2.76 0.57 -24.19
C ALA A 31 1.80 -0.49 -24.77
N ASN A 32 0.50 -0.39 -24.52
CA ASN A 32 -0.56 -1.34 -24.92
C ASN A 32 -0.38 -2.78 -24.38
N ASP A 33 0.38 -2.95 -23.29
CA ASP A 33 0.51 -4.21 -22.55
C ASP A 33 -0.48 -4.24 -21.38
N HIS A 34 -1.71 -4.67 -21.68
CA HIS A 34 -2.78 -4.77 -20.70
C HIS A 34 -2.59 -5.95 -19.72
N THR A 35 -1.89 -7.01 -20.14
CA THR A 35 -1.62 -8.18 -19.29
C THR A 35 -0.63 -7.83 -18.19
N GLY A 36 0.48 -7.18 -18.56
CA GLY A 36 1.45 -6.65 -17.60
C GLY A 36 0.82 -5.61 -16.68
N ALA A 37 0.02 -4.70 -17.24
CA ALA A 37 -0.70 -3.70 -16.46
C ALA A 37 -1.61 -4.36 -15.40
N HIS A 38 -2.34 -5.41 -15.75
CA HIS A 38 -3.22 -6.10 -14.81
C HIS A 38 -2.45 -6.77 -13.66
N ALA A 39 -1.27 -7.34 -13.94
CA ALA A 39 -0.39 -7.87 -12.90
C ALA A 39 0.05 -6.79 -11.90
N HIS A 40 0.43 -5.60 -12.38
CA HIS A 40 0.80 -4.48 -11.52
C HIS A 40 -0.40 -3.87 -10.76
N VAL A 41 -1.61 -3.93 -11.31
CA VAL A 41 -2.84 -3.56 -10.57
C VAL A 41 -3.04 -4.47 -9.36
N ALA A 42 -2.85 -5.79 -9.52
CA ALA A 42 -2.96 -6.74 -8.41
C ALA A 42 -1.93 -6.43 -7.32
N VAL A 43 -0.68 -6.17 -7.69
CA VAL A 43 0.40 -5.77 -6.76
C VAL A 43 0.06 -4.47 -6.02
N ALA A 44 -0.46 -3.47 -6.73
CA ALA A 44 -0.88 -2.21 -6.10
C ALA A 44 -1.98 -2.45 -5.06
N HIS A 45 -2.96 -3.29 -5.38
CA HIS A 45 -4.07 -3.61 -4.48
C HIS A 45 -3.63 -4.38 -3.24
N GLU A 46 -2.69 -5.32 -3.38
CA GLU A 46 -2.10 -6.04 -2.26
C GLU A 46 -1.41 -5.06 -1.29
N HIS A 47 -0.59 -4.16 -1.81
CA HIS A 47 0.07 -3.15 -0.98
C HIS A 47 -0.91 -2.18 -0.32
N LEU A 48 -1.99 -1.77 -1.00
CA LEU A 48 -3.05 -0.98 -0.37
C LEU A 48 -3.73 -1.73 0.78
N THR A 49 -3.93 -3.04 0.63
CA THR A 49 -4.51 -3.89 1.69
C THR A 49 -3.58 -3.97 2.90
N HIS A 50 -2.27 -4.13 2.69
CA HIS A 50 -1.29 -4.11 3.76
C HIS A 50 -1.16 -2.74 4.43
N ALA A 51 -1.21 -1.66 3.65
CA ALA A 51 -1.22 -0.30 4.17
C ALA A 51 -2.43 -0.05 5.07
N HIS A 52 -3.64 -0.45 4.65
CA HIS A 52 -4.84 -0.36 5.47
C HIS A 52 -4.72 -1.19 6.74
N THR A 53 -4.23 -2.43 6.64
CA THR A 53 -4.05 -3.31 7.80
C THR A 53 -3.14 -2.68 8.85
N HIS A 54 -2.03 -2.05 8.42
CA HIS A 54 -1.13 -1.35 9.33
C HIS A 54 -1.72 -0.03 9.85
N ALA A 55 -2.46 0.73 9.05
CA ALA A 55 -3.15 1.92 9.52
C ALA A 55 -4.21 1.59 10.59
N ASP A 56 -4.98 0.51 10.41
CA ASP A 56 -5.94 0.03 11.41
C ASP A 56 -5.25 -0.48 12.66
N ALA A 57 -4.14 -1.21 12.53
CA ALA A 57 -3.35 -1.65 13.67
C ALA A 57 -2.75 -0.46 14.46
N ALA A 58 -2.28 0.57 13.76
CA ALA A 58 -1.81 1.81 14.39
C ALA A 58 -2.92 2.47 15.20
N LYS A 59 -4.12 2.65 14.61
CA LYS A 59 -5.29 3.22 15.29
C LYS A 59 -5.67 2.44 16.55
N LYS A 60 -5.70 1.11 16.47
CA LYS A 60 -6.04 0.24 17.62
C LYS A 60 -4.96 0.26 18.71
N ALA A 61 -3.72 0.55 18.35
CA ALA A 61 -2.60 0.61 19.27
C ALA A 61 -2.38 2.01 19.89
N MET A 62 -3.08 3.04 19.42
CA MET A 62 -3.06 4.36 20.06
C MET A 62 -3.85 4.29 21.38
N PRO A 63 -3.27 4.74 22.51
CA PRO A 63 -4.04 4.89 23.74
C PRO A 63 -5.15 5.92 23.49
N ALA A 64 -6.38 5.61 23.93
CA ALA A 64 -7.47 6.57 23.91
C ALA A 64 -6.97 7.87 24.55
N ALA A 65 -7.03 8.96 23.79
CA ALA A 65 -6.68 10.29 24.29
C ALA A 65 -7.49 10.53 25.58
N LYS A 66 -6.77 10.78 26.67
CA LYS A 66 -7.35 11.08 27.98
C LYS A 66 -7.74 12.56 28.04
#